data_AF-A0A923XFM2-F1
#
_entry.id   AF-A0A923XFM2-F1
#
_cell.length_a   1.000
_cell.length_b   1.000
_cell.length_c   1.000
_cell.angle_alpha   90.00
_cell.angle_beta   90.00
_cell.angle_gamma   90.00
#
_symmetry.space_group_name_H-M   'P 1'
#
loop_
_entity.id
_entity.type
_entity.pdbx_description
1 polymer ?
#
loop_
_entity_poly.entity_id
_entity_poly.type
_entity_poly.pdbx_seq_one_letter_code
_entity_poly.pdbx_strand_id
1 'polypeptide(L)' 'MAGAAADAPSPVPFHEALKFWLRLGFISFGGPAGQIAVMHRELVEQKRWISERRFLHALNYCM' A
#
# COMPACT_ATOMS: atom_id res chain seq x y z
N MET A 1 30.74 -10.86 20.53
CA MET A 1 30.83 -9.41 20.27
C MET A 1 31.17 -9.22 18.79
N ALA A 2 30.35 -8.43 18.07
CA ALA A 2 30.45 -7.99 16.66
C ALA A 2 30.19 -9.06 15.57
N GLY A 3 29.34 -8.89 14.55
CA GLY A 3 28.46 -7.80 14.08
C GLY A 3 27.64 -8.36 12.90
N ALA A 4 26.32 -8.23 12.89
CA ALA A 4 25.61 -7.20 12.12
C ALA A 4 26.10 -7.03 10.67
N ALA A 5 25.67 -7.91 9.77
CA ALA A 5 25.58 -7.62 8.34
C ALA A 5 24.16 -8.00 7.89
N ALA A 6 23.26 -7.04 8.07
CA ALA A 6 21.90 -7.07 7.59
C ALA A 6 21.90 -7.33 6.08
N ASP A 7 21.14 -8.35 5.68
CA ASP A 7 20.78 -8.69 4.31
C ASP A 7 20.06 -7.48 3.68
N ALA A 8 20.82 -6.66 2.95
CA ALA A 8 20.28 -5.48 2.29
C ALA A 8 19.40 -5.96 1.12
N PRO A 9 18.12 -5.54 1.04
CA PRO A 9 17.24 -5.98 -0.03
C PRO A 9 17.82 -5.55 -1.38
N SER A 10 17.92 -6.51 -2.30
CA SER A 10 18.46 -6.30 -3.65
C SER A 10 17.72 -5.16 -4.37
N PRO A 11 18.41 -4.28 -5.12
CA PRO A 11 17.77 -3.16 -5.81
C PRO A 11 16.72 -3.69 -6.79
N VAL A 12 15.46 -3.36 -6.54
CA VAL A 12 14.33 -3.84 -7.32
C VAL A 12 14.45 -3.29 -8.75
N PRO A 13 14.52 -4.14 -9.78
CA PRO A 13 14.74 -3.67 -11.14
C PRO A 13 13.52 -2.88 -11.63
N PHE A 14 13.75 -1.82 -12.41
CA PHE A 14 12.71 -0.91 -12.91
C PHE A 14 11.55 -1.64 -13.62
N HIS A 15 11.84 -2.78 -14.25
CA HIS A 15 10.83 -3.61 -14.89
C HIS A 15 9.85 -4.25 -13.88
N GLU A 16 10.31 -4.65 -12.69
CA GLU A 16 9.44 -5.18 -11.64
C GLU A 16 8.54 -4.08 -11.08
N ALA A 17 9.10 -2.90 -10.84
CA ALA A 17 8.34 -1.73 -10.40
C ALA A 17 7.27 -1.34 -11.43
N LEU A 18 7.62 -1.33 -12.72
CA LEU A 18 6.68 -1.02 -13.80
C LEU A 18 5.59 -2.09 -13.93
N LYS A 19 5.94 -3.37 -13.79
CA LYS A 19 4.98 -4.48 -13.85
C LYS A 19 4.03 -4.46 -12.66
N PHE A 20 4.52 -4.10 -11.47
CA PHE A 20 3.71 -3.88 -10.28
C PHE A 20 2.73 -2.72 -10.49
N TRP A 21 3.19 -1.56 -10.96
CA TRP A 21 2.34 -0.39 -11.23
C TRP A 21 1.33 -0.64 -12.36
N LEU A 22 1.72 -1.34 -13.43
CA LEU A 22 0.79 -1.75 -14.51
C LEU A 22 -0.26 -2.73 -13.99
N ARG A 23 0.13 -3.69 -13.15
CA ARG A 23 -0.80 -4.65 -12.54
C ARG A 23 -1.71 -3.97 -11.53
N LEU A 24 -1.21 -2.98 -10.78
CA LEU A 24 -1.98 -2.13 -9.86
C LEU A 24 -2.97 -1.23 -10.62
N GLY A 25 -2.57 -0.68 -11.77
CA GLY A 25 -3.44 0.04 -12.70
C GLY A 25 -4.50 -0.86 -13.35
N PHE A 26 -4.15 -2.10 -13.68
CA PHE A 26 -5.10 -3.12 -14.15
C PHE A 26 -6.05 -3.63 -13.05
N ILE A 27 -5.61 -3.66 -11.79
CA ILE A 27 -6.43 -3.97 -10.61
C ILE A 27 -7.25 -2.74 -10.16
N SER A 28 -6.93 -1.53 -10.64
CA SER A 28 -7.73 -0.32 -10.43
C SER A 28 -9.08 -0.34 -11.18
N PHE A 29 -9.46 -1.48 -11.75
CA PHE A 29 -10.81 -1.78 -12.19
C PHE A 29 -11.70 -2.16 -10.99
N GLY A 30 -12.09 -1.18 -10.19
CA GLY A 30 -12.94 -1.40 -9.01
C GLY A 30 -13.77 -0.21 -8.53
N GLY A 31 -13.81 0.87 -9.31
CA GLY A 31 -14.48 2.12 -8.93
C GLY A 31 -13.88 2.77 -7.67
N PRO A 32 -14.48 3.86 -7.18
CA PRO A 32 -14.03 4.54 -5.95
C PRO A 32 -13.99 3.61 -4.73
N ALA A 33 -14.87 2.61 -4.68
CA ALA A 33 -14.89 1.60 -3.62
C ALA A 33 -13.63 0.70 -3.59
N GLY A 34 -13.10 0.32 -4.77
CA GLY A 34 -11.85 -0.44 -4.87
C GLY A 34 -10.63 0.37 -4.40
N GLN A 35 -10.59 1.67 -4.72
CA GLN A 35 -9.54 2.57 -4.23
C GLN A 35 -9.61 2.76 -2.71
N ILE A 36 -10.80 2.86 -2.15
CA ILE A 36 -11.02 2.93 -0.70
C ILE A 36 -10.58 1.63 -0.01
N ALA A 37 -10.92 0.46 -0.56
CA ALA A 37 -10.52 -0.83 0.01
C ALA A 37 -8.99 -1.05 -0.03
N VAL A 38 -8.33 -0.63 -1.12
CA VAL A 38 -6.86 -0.64 -1.21
C VAL A 38 -6.25 0.36 -0.23
N MET A 39 -6.78 1.58 -0.13
CA MET A 39 -6.33 2.56 0.86
C MET A 39 -6.46 2.02 2.27
N HIS A 40 -7.57 1.35 2.63
CA HIS A 40 -7.72 0.74 3.95
C HIS A 40 -6.65 -0.32 4.20
N ARG A 41 -6.53 -1.28 3.28
CA ARG A 41 -5.64 -2.43 3.45
C ARG A 41 -4.16 -2.04 3.46
N GLU A 42 -3.76 -1.09 2.61
CA GLU A 42 -2.38 -0.60 2.58
C GLU A 42 -2.08 0.39 3.72
N LEU A 43 -2.90 1.44 3.91
CA LEU A 43 -2.60 2.51 4.86
C LEU A 43 -2.92 2.15 6.31
N VAL A 44 -3.95 1.33 6.55
CA VAL A 44 -4.40 0.94 7.90
C VAL A 44 -3.79 -0.38 8.31
N GLU A 45 -3.93 -1.43 7.50
CA GLU A 45 -3.51 -2.78 7.90
C GLU A 45 -2.03 -3.03 7.68
N GLN A 46 -1.51 -2.85 6.45
CA GLN A 46 -0.11 -3.17 6.14
C GLN A 46 0.87 -2.13 6.69
N LYS A 47 0.66 -0.85 6.37
CA LYS A 47 1.58 0.24 6.72
C LYS A 47 1.29 0.86 8.10
N ARG A 48 0.05 0.73 8.60
CA ARG A 48 -0.45 1.36 9.84
C ARG A 48 -0.14 2.86 9.95
N TRP A 49 -0.12 3.57 8.82
CA TRP A 49 0.12 5.02 8.76
C TRP A 49 -1.09 5.83 9.25
N ILE A 50 -2.28 5.25 9.16
CA ILE A 50 -3.50 5.84 9.67
C ILE A 50 -4.26 4.77 10.46
N SER A 51 -4.74 5.11 11.66
CA SER A 51 -5.54 4.17 12.44
C SER A 51 -6.92 3.98 11.80
N GLU A 52 -7.47 2.78 11.91
CA GLU A 52 -8.76 2.37 11.36
C GLU A 52 -9.89 3.36 11.68
N ARG A 53 -9.93 3.85 12.93
CA ARG A 53 -10.87 4.90 13.37
C ARG A 53 -10.76 6.20 12.56
N ARG A 54 -9.54 6.62 12.22
CA ARG A 54 -9.29 7.90 11.53
C ARG A 54 -9.56 7.78 10.02
N PHE A 55 -9.37 6.58 9.47
CA PHE A 55 -9.79 6.24 8.12
C PHE A 55 -11.31 6.18 7.98
N LEU A 56 -11.99 5.47 8.88
CA LEU A 56 -13.46 5.43 8.93
C LEU A 56 -14.07 6.82 9.12
N HIS A 57 -13.44 7.67 9.95
CA HIS A 57 -13.88 9.05 10.11
C HIS A 57 -13.74 9.88 8.83
N ALA A 58 -12.62 9.73 8.10
CA ALA A 58 -12.41 10.40 6.82
C ALA A 58 -13.37 9.87 5.73
N LEU A 59 -13.65 8.57 5.71
CA LEU A 59 -14.65 7.99 4.80
C LEU A 59 -16.05 8.49 5.08
N ASN A 60 -16.45 8.54 6.35
CA ASN A 60 -17.75 9.07 6.75
C ASN A 60 -17.87 10.59 6.55
N TYR A 61 -16.76 11.29 6.33
CA TYR A 61 -16.73 12.69 5.93
C TYR A 61 -16.77 12.87 4.41
N CYS A 62 -16.23 11.91 3.65
CA CYS A 62 -16.15 11.96 2.19
C CYS A 62 -17.42 11.41 1.50
N MET A 63 -18.27 10.72 2.25
CA MET A 63 -19.59 10.24 1.82
C MET A 63 -20.67 11.27 2.15
#